data_AF-A0A4R8DUM8-F1
#
_entry.id   AF-A0A4R8DUM8-F1
#
_cell.length_a   1.000
_cell.length_b   1.000
_cell.length_c   1.000
_cell.angle_alpha   90.00
_cell.angle_beta   90.00
_cell.angle_gamma   90.00
#
_symmetry.space_group_name_H-M   'P 1'
#
loop_
_entity.id
_entity.type
_entity.pdbx_description
1 polymer ?
#
loop_
_entity_poly.entity_id
_entity_poly.type
_entity_poly.pdbx_seq_one_letter_code
_entity_poly.pdbx_strand_id
1 'polypeptide(L)'
;MTVGAYFRSLTVLHAALLAGQLLFACILFVVVRQQVRRMVVALPVNPWLYVALGVTFAVLAAAHFVYRSRVDRAREKETLADQLTAYRTAFAGRDMALNSLSTVGNILFFLCGNTDYIAITGMAVLIFAVWWPTKAKVKDVLGLEGLDNPDALIGGS
;
A
#
# COMPACT_ATOMS: atom_id res chain seq x y z
N MET A 1 5.91 -11.37 -22.56
CA MET A 1 6.13 -11.60 -21.10
C MET A 1 5.16 -12.67 -20.63
N THR A 2 5.56 -13.65 -19.82
CA THR A 2 4.61 -14.68 -19.35
C THR A 2 3.72 -14.19 -18.21
N VAL A 3 2.53 -14.76 -18.06
CA VAL A 3 1.60 -14.47 -16.95
C VAL A 3 2.27 -14.70 -15.59
N GLY A 4 3.04 -15.78 -15.45
CA GLY A 4 3.79 -16.08 -14.22
C GLY A 4 4.80 -14.99 -13.85
N ALA A 5 5.57 -14.50 -14.84
CA ALA A 5 6.56 -13.44 -14.61
C ALA A 5 5.90 -12.11 -14.19
N TYR A 6 4.75 -11.78 -14.77
CA TYR A 6 3.98 -10.58 -14.42
C TYR A 6 3.55 -10.58 -12.94
N PHE A 7 2.88 -11.65 -12.51
CA PHE A 7 2.39 -11.74 -11.12
C PHE A 7 3.53 -11.85 -10.11
N ARG A 8 4.63 -12.50 -10.48
CA ARG A 8 5.84 -12.52 -9.65
C ARG A 8 6.40 -11.12 -9.46
N SER A 9 6.50 -10.33 -10.52
CA SER A 9 6.96 -8.94 -10.44
C SER A 9 6.04 -8.09 -9.56
N LEU A 10 4.72 -8.24 -9.70
CA LEU A 10 3.73 -7.51 -8.89
C LEU A 10 3.84 -7.87 -7.40
N THR A 11 4.00 -9.15 -7.09
CA THR A 11 4.15 -9.66 -5.72
C THR A 11 5.46 -9.19 -5.08
N VAL A 12 6.57 -9.20 -5.83
CA VAL A 12 7.87 -8.72 -5.34
C VAL A 12 7.81 -7.22 -5.03
N LEU A 13 7.17 -6.42 -5.89
CA LEU A 13 6.99 -4.99 -5.64
C LEU A 13 6.19 -4.73 -4.36
N HIS A 14 5.06 -5.43 -4.20
CA HIS A 14 4.21 -5.33 -3.01
C HIS A 14 4.96 -5.76 -1.74
N ALA A 15 5.63 -6.91 -1.78
CA ALA A 15 6.41 -7.43 -0.65
C ALA A 15 7.57 -6.50 -0.26
N ALA A 16 8.25 -5.90 -1.24
CA ALA A 16 9.33 -4.94 -0.99
C ALA A 16 8.83 -3.67 -0.29
N LEU A 17 7.70 -3.12 -0.72
CA LEU A 17 7.06 -1.97 -0.07
C LEU A 17 6.61 -2.31 1.36
N LEU A 18 5.99 -3.48 1.56
CA LEU A 18 5.57 -3.94 2.88
C LEU A 18 6.76 -4.13 3.84
N ALA A 19 7.83 -4.77 3.37
CA ALA A 19 9.04 -4.97 4.16
C ALA A 19 9.70 -3.62 4.52
N GLY A 20 9.75 -2.68 3.57
CA GLY A 20 10.31 -1.34 3.77
C GLY A 20 9.62 -0.58 4.89
N GLN A 21 8.29 -0.54 4.91
CA GLN A 21 7.54 0.15 5.97
C GLN A 21 7.68 -0.52 7.35
N LEU A 22 7.74 -1.86 7.40
CA LEU A 22 7.94 -2.61 8.65
C LEU A 22 9.33 -2.36 9.24
N LEU A 23 10.36 -2.40 8.39
CA LEU A 23 11.73 -2.12 8.79
C LEU A 23 11.86 -0.69 9.30
N PHE A 24 11.25 0.28 8.61
CA PHE A 24 11.28 1.67 9.03
C PHE A 24 10.57 1.89 10.38
N ALA A 25 9.39 1.31 10.56
CA ALA A 25 8.67 1.35 11.83
C ALA A 25 9.49 0.72 12.98
N CYS A 26 10.15 -0.41 12.74
CA CYS A 26 10.99 -1.09 13.72
C CYS A 26 12.19 -0.22 14.15
N ILE A 27 12.88 0.39 13.17
CA ILE A 27 14.02 1.28 13.44
C ILE A 27 13.58 2.46 14.30
N LEU A 28 12.52 3.15 13.89
CA LEU A 28 12.03 4.32 14.64
C LEU A 28 11.56 3.94 16.04
N PHE A 29 10.92 2.78 16.21
CA PHE A 29 10.51 2.31 17.53
C PHE A 29 11.70 2.17 18.48
N VAL A 30 12.82 1.59 18.02
CA VAL A 30 14.05 1.48 18.81
C VAL A 30 14.64 2.85 19.11
N VAL A 31 14.73 3.75 18.12
CA VAL A 31 15.28 5.09 18.27
C VAL A 31 14.48 5.93 19.26
N VAL A 32 13.16 5.98 19.10
CA VAL A 32 12.28 6.77 19.99
C VAL A 32 12.31 6.22 21.41
N ARG A 33 12.32 4.89 21.62
CA ARG A 33 12.44 4.29 22.96
C ARG A 33 13.73 4.69 23.68
N GLN A 34 14.83 4.90 22.96
CA GLN A 34 16.08 5.40 23.54
C GLN A 34 15.98 6.89 23.91
N GLN A 35 15.23 7.69 23.15
CA GLN A 35 15.04 9.13 23.40
C GLN A 35 13.99 9.43 24.48
N VAL A 36 12.89 8.68 24.54
CA VAL A 36 11.78 8.87 25.50
C VAL A 36 12.21 8.67 26.96
N ARG A 37 13.33 7.98 27.22
CA ARG A 37 13.97 7.97 28.56
C ARG A 37 14.35 9.37 29.07
N ARG A 38 14.28 10.43 28.24
CA ARG A 38 14.67 11.81 28.59
C ARG A 38 13.54 12.84 28.61
N MET A 39 12.30 12.51 28.19
CA MET A 39 11.20 13.48 28.17
C MET A 39 9.87 12.81 28.51
N VAL A 40 9.30 13.13 29.67
CA VAL A 40 7.95 12.74 30.06
C VAL A 40 7.18 14.00 30.44
N VAL A 41 6.36 14.49 29.51
CA VAL A 41 5.11 15.20 29.83
C VAL A 41 4.06 14.66 28.85
N ALA A 42 3.29 13.68 29.32
CA ALA A 42 2.14 13.18 28.58
C ALA A 42 0.99 14.20 28.76
N LEU A 43 0.65 14.94 27.70
CA LEU A 43 -0.61 15.68 27.67
C LEU A 43 -1.77 14.67 27.46
N PRO A 44 -2.88 14.79 28.21
CA PRO A 44 -3.89 13.74 28.32
C PRO A 44 -4.70 13.49 27.03
N VAL A 45 -4.71 14.42 26.07
CA VAL A 45 -5.29 14.22 24.73
C VAL A 45 -4.55 15.11 23.73
N ASN A 46 -4.00 14.54 22.66
CA ASN A 46 -3.33 15.31 21.61
C ASN A 46 -4.30 15.57 20.44
N PRO A 47 -4.86 16.78 20.27
CA PRO A 47 -5.82 17.08 19.19
C PRO A 47 -5.24 16.84 17.78
N TRP A 48 -3.91 16.87 17.63
CA TRP A 48 -3.23 16.56 16.38
C TRP A 48 -3.42 15.10 15.93
N LEU A 49 -3.69 14.18 16.86
CA LEU A 49 -3.97 12.78 16.51
C LEU A 49 -5.28 12.66 15.72
N TYR A 50 -6.33 13.39 16.09
CA TYR A 50 -7.60 13.36 15.37
C TYR A 50 -7.48 13.95 13.97
N VAL A 51 -6.70 15.03 13.81
CA VAL A 51 -6.39 15.60 12.50
C VAL A 51 -5.61 14.59 11.65
N ALA A 52 -4.59 13.95 12.21
CA ALA A 52 -3.79 12.93 11.52
C ALA A 52 -4.65 11.74 11.08
N LEU A 53 -5.56 11.26 11.93
CA LEU A 53 -6.52 10.21 11.57
C LEU A 53 -7.47 10.66 10.46
N GLY A 54 -8.03 11.88 10.54
CA GLY A 54 -8.89 12.43 9.50
C GLY A 54 -8.19 12.49 8.14
N VAL A 55 -6.96 13.00 8.10
CA VAL A 55 -6.13 13.02 6.88
C VAL A 55 -5.85 11.61 6.39
N THR A 56 -5.58 10.67 7.29
CA THR A 56 -5.32 9.27 6.97
C THR A 56 -6.52 8.64 6.25
N PHE A 57 -7.73 8.80 6.78
CA PHE A 57 -8.95 8.31 6.14
C PHE A 57 -9.23 8.99 4.80
N ALA A 58 -8.99 10.30 4.70
CA ALA A 58 -9.16 11.04 3.44
C ALA A 58 -8.21 10.53 2.34
N VAL A 59 -6.92 10.31 2.68
CA VAL A 59 -5.93 9.77 1.75
C VAL A 59 -6.27 8.34 1.35
N LEU A 60 -6.71 7.50 2.28
CA LEU A 60 -7.15 6.13 1.99
C LEU A 60 -8.34 6.11 1.02
N ALA A 61 -9.35 6.95 1.27
CA ALA A 61 -10.52 7.07 0.41
C ALA A 61 -10.13 7.56 -0.99
N ALA A 62 -9.29 8.60 -1.07
CA ALA A 62 -8.80 9.13 -2.34
C ALA A 62 -7.98 8.08 -3.12
N ALA A 63 -7.07 7.37 -2.45
CA ALA A 63 -6.26 6.32 -3.06
C ALA A 63 -7.15 5.18 -3.61
N HIS A 64 -8.18 4.78 -2.86
CA HIS A 64 -9.13 3.76 -3.29
C HIS A 64 -9.97 4.24 -4.49
N PHE A 65 -10.46 5.48 -4.46
CA PHE A 65 -11.24 6.07 -5.56
C PHE A 65 -10.42 6.18 -6.85
N VAL A 66 -9.19 6.69 -6.75
CA VAL A 66 -8.27 6.80 -7.88
C VAL A 66 -7.90 5.42 -8.42
N TYR A 67 -7.66 4.44 -7.53
CA TYR A 67 -7.40 3.06 -7.94
C TYR A 67 -8.57 2.48 -8.74
N ARG A 68 -9.80 2.61 -8.21
CA ARG A 68 -11.00 2.11 -8.88
C ARG A 68 -11.20 2.75 -10.24
N SER A 69 -11.11 4.09 -10.32
CA SER A 69 -11.20 4.81 -11.60
C SER A 69 -10.14 4.36 -12.61
N ARG A 70 -8.89 4.11 -12.18
CA ARG A 70 -7.83 3.62 -13.07
C ARG A 70 -8.05 2.17 -13.50
N VAL A 71 -8.61 1.33 -12.64
CA VAL A 71 -8.97 -0.06 -12.96
C VAL A 71 -10.13 -0.11 -13.95
N ASP A 72 -11.15 0.72 -13.78
CA ASP A 72 -12.28 0.79 -14.71
C ASP A 72 -11.79 1.18 -16.11
N ARG A 73 -10.91 2.18 -16.20
CA ARG A 73 -10.23 2.56 -17.46
C ARG A 73 -9.27 1.50 -17.99
N ALA A 74 -8.73 0.64 -17.14
CA ALA A 74 -7.90 -0.47 -17.56
C ALA A 74 -8.75 -1.54 -18.27
N ARG A 75 -9.99 -1.79 -17.81
CA ARG A 75 -10.92 -2.75 -18.44
C ARG A 75 -11.33 -2.33 -19.86
N GLU A 76 -11.38 -1.03 -20.12
CA GLU A 76 -11.73 -0.47 -21.44
C GLU A 76 -10.63 -0.63 -22.50
N LYS A 77 -9.44 -1.17 -22.14
CA LYS A 77 -8.36 -1.39 -23.11
C LYS A 77 -8.63 -2.59 -24.02
N GLU A 78 -8.23 -2.45 -25.28
CA GLU A 78 -8.51 -3.44 -26.35
C GLU A 78 -7.72 -4.75 -26.18
N THR A 79 -6.47 -4.67 -25.73
CA THR A 79 -5.60 -5.85 -25.61
C THR A 79 -5.41 -6.26 -24.15
N LEU A 80 -5.33 -7.57 -23.91
CA LEU A 80 -5.00 -8.14 -22.60
C LEU A 80 -3.69 -7.56 -22.03
N ALA A 81 -2.71 -7.32 -22.91
CA ALA A 81 -1.42 -6.75 -22.52
C ALA A 81 -1.57 -5.30 -22.00
N ASP A 82 -2.40 -4.49 -22.65
CA ASP A 82 -2.67 -3.11 -22.23
C ASP A 82 -3.50 -3.07 -20.94
N GLN A 83 -4.49 -3.95 -20.80
CA GLN A 83 -5.29 -4.08 -19.58
C GLN A 83 -4.41 -4.42 -18.36
N LEU A 84 -3.52 -5.43 -18.50
CA LEU A 84 -2.61 -5.82 -17.43
C LEU A 84 -1.55 -4.75 -17.13
N THR A 85 -1.09 -4.03 -18.15
CA THR A 85 -0.13 -2.92 -17.96
C THR A 85 -0.80 -1.75 -17.21
N ALA A 86 -1.99 -1.35 -17.64
CA ALA A 86 -2.77 -0.32 -16.96
C ALA A 86 -3.11 -0.73 -15.51
N TYR A 87 -3.52 -1.97 -15.28
CA TYR A 87 -3.75 -2.50 -13.94
C TYR A 87 -2.49 -2.42 -13.05
N ARG A 88 -1.33 -2.82 -13.57
CA ARG A 88 -0.06 -2.76 -12.83
C ARG A 88 0.23 -1.34 -12.35
N THR A 89 0.02 -0.34 -13.21
CA THR A 89 0.24 1.07 -12.83
C THR A 89 -0.76 1.57 -11.80
N ALA A 90 -2.03 1.16 -11.90
CA ALA A 90 -3.06 1.49 -10.92
C ALA A 90 -2.75 0.88 -9.55
N PHE A 91 -2.39 -0.41 -9.54
CA PHE A 91 -2.03 -1.15 -8.35
C PHE A 91 -0.78 -0.56 -7.66
N ALA A 92 0.29 -0.33 -8.42
CA ALA A 92 1.51 0.28 -7.89
C ALA A 92 1.25 1.68 -7.29
N GLY A 93 0.40 2.49 -7.94
CA GLY A 93 0.03 3.81 -7.43
C GLY A 93 -0.71 3.75 -6.09
N ARG A 94 -1.62 2.79 -5.92
CA ARG A 94 -2.33 2.55 -4.66
C ARG A 94 -1.37 2.13 -3.55
N ASP A 95 -0.45 1.21 -3.85
CA ASP A 95 0.54 0.72 -2.89
C ASP A 95 1.53 1.82 -2.49
N MET A 96 1.95 2.68 -3.42
CA MET A 96 2.77 3.85 -3.12
C MET A 96 2.04 4.83 -2.19
N ALA A 97 0.74 5.08 -2.41
CA ALA A 97 -0.06 5.96 -1.55
C ALA A 97 -0.14 5.42 -0.12
N LEU A 98 -0.37 4.11 0.05
CA LEU A 98 -0.37 3.47 1.37
C LEU A 98 1.01 3.50 2.05
N ASN A 99 2.08 3.25 1.30
CA ASN A 99 3.44 3.33 1.81
C ASN A 99 3.76 4.74 2.33
N SER A 100 3.36 5.77 1.59
CA SER A 100 3.50 7.17 2.02
C SER A 100 2.71 7.46 3.29
N LEU A 101 1.49 6.92 3.41
CA LEU A 101 0.66 7.10 4.60
C LEU A 101 1.28 6.47 5.86
N SER A 102 1.80 5.24 5.71
CA SER A 102 2.56 4.55 6.76
C SER A 102 3.81 5.33 7.17
N THR A 103 4.49 5.93 6.20
CA THR A 103 5.67 6.78 6.42
C THR A 103 5.32 8.05 7.21
N VAL A 104 4.17 8.67 6.93
CA VAL A 104 3.70 9.84 7.70
C VAL A 104 3.43 9.47 9.16
N GLY A 105 2.75 8.34 9.43
CA GLY A 105 2.53 7.84 10.79
C GLY A 105 3.84 7.63 11.56
N ASN A 106 4.83 7.04 10.89
CA ASN A 106 6.18 6.82 11.41
C ASN A 106 6.91 8.14 11.72
N ILE A 107 6.83 9.14 10.83
CA ILE A 107 7.44 10.47 11.06
C ILE A 107 6.78 11.17 12.24
N LEU A 108 5.45 11.13 12.35
CA LEU A 108 4.73 11.73 13.49
C LEU A 108 5.08 11.04 14.81
N PHE A 109 5.22 9.71 14.80
CA PHE A 109 5.72 8.96 15.95
C PHE A 109 7.14 9.41 16.36
N PHE A 110 8.03 9.58 15.39
CA PHE A 110 9.40 10.05 15.63
C PHE A 110 9.44 11.49 16.19
N LEU A 111 8.65 12.40 15.63
CA LEU A 111 8.64 13.81 16.01
C LEU A 111 7.95 14.04 17.37
N CYS A 112 6.83 13.39 17.62
CA CYS A 112 6.04 13.62 18.83
C CYS A 112 6.42 12.69 19.99
N GLY A 113 7.14 11.59 19.72
CA GLY A 113 7.45 10.56 20.71
C GLY A 113 6.22 9.82 21.27
N ASN A 114 5.02 10.08 20.72
CA ASN A 114 3.78 9.45 21.17
C ASN A 114 3.50 8.18 20.35
N THR A 115 3.38 7.06 21.05
CA THR A 115 3.13 5.72 20.48
C THR A 115 1.77 5.64 19.76
N ASP A 116 0.83 6.54 20.05
CA ASP A 116 -0.47 6.58 19.36
C ASP A 116 -0.33 6.77 17.84
N TYR A 117 0.71 7.47 17.37
CA TYR A 117 0.96 7.66 15.94
C TYR A 117 1.41 6.37 15.23
N ILE A 118 1.97 5.38 15.94
CA ILE A 118 2.25 4.06 15.37
C ILE A 118 0.96 3.35 14.97
N ALA A 119 -0.19 3.65 15.58
CA ALA A 119 -1.46 3.06 15.18
C ALA A 119 -1.82 3.36 13.71
N ILE A 120 -1.42 4.54 13.20
CA ILE A 120 -1.61 4.93 11.79
C ILE A 120 -0.79 4.00 10.88
N THR A 121 0.49 3.79 11.21
CA THR A 121 1.37 2.86 10.50
C THR A 121 0.86 1.43 10.58
N GLY A 122 0.42 0.99 11.76
CA GLY A 122 -0.16 -0.34 11.97
C GLY A 122 -1.40 -0.56 11.09
N MET A 123 -2.31 0.42 11.03
CA MET A 123 -3.47 0.36 10.15
C MET A 123 -3.08 0.29 8.67
N ALA A 124 -2.13 1.11 8.22
CA ALA A 124 -1.64 1.08 6.84
C ALA A 124 -1.02 -0.28 6.48
N VAL A 125 -0.22 -0.87 7.38
CA VAL A 125 0.37 -2.21 7.22
C VAL A 125 -0.70 -3.29 7.13
N LEU A 126 -1.72 -3.25 7.98
CA LEU A 126 -2.83 -4.21 7.95
C LEU A 126 -3.59 -4.14 6.62
N ILE A 127 -3.90 -2.92 6.15
CA ILE A 127 -4.55 -2.72 4.85
C ILE A 127 -3.66 -3.28 3.73
N PHE A 128 -2.36 -3.00 3.79
CA PHE A 128 -1.39 -3.53 2.82
C PHE A 128 -1.42 -5.06 2.75
N ALA A 129 -1.39 -5.72 3.91
CA ALA A 129 -1.43 -7.18 4.00
C ALA A 129 -2.76 -7.76 3.45
N VAL A 130 -3.90 -7.12 3.73
CA VAL A 130 -5.21 -7.55 3.20
C VAL A 130 -5.29 -7.36 1.68
N TRP A 131 -4.63 -6.33 1.14
CA TRP A 131 -4.65 -6.00 -0.29
C TRP A 131 -3.61 -6.75 -1.13
N TRP A 132 -3.05 -7.84 -0.60
CA TRP A 132 -2.10 -8.68 -1.30
C TRP A 132 -2.55 -9.04 -2.72
N PRO A 133 -1.69 -8.84 -3.74
CA PRO A 133 -2.03 -9.13 -5.12
C PRO A 133 -2.07 -10.64 -5.33
N THR A 134 -3.26 -11.18 -5.61
CA THR A 134 -3.44 -12.58 -5.98
C THR A 134 -4.01 -12.67 -7.38
N LYS A 135 -3.66 -13.75 -8.10
CA LYS A 135 -4.20 -14.00 -9.46
C LYS A 135 -5.72 -13.95 -9.48
N ALA A 136 -6.36 -14.58 -8.49
CA ALA A 136 -7.81 -14.60 -8.33
C ALA A 136 -8.41 -13.20 -8.20
N LYS A 137 -7.81 -12.32 -7.38
CA LYS A 137 -8.28 -10.93 -7.25
C LYS A 137 -8.12 -10.15 -8.55
N VAL A 138 -7.02 -10.31 -9.28
CA VAL A 138 -6.84 -9.62 -10.56
C VAL A 138 -7.81 -10.11 -11.63
N LYS A 139 -8.09 -11.43 -11.64
CA LYS A 139 -9.09 -12.07 -12.50
C LYS A 139 -10.48 -11.45 -12.29
N ASP A 140 -10.90 -11.38 -11.03
CA ASP A 140 -12.17 -10.79 -10.62
C ASP A 140 -12.24 -9.28 -10.92
N VAL A 141 -11.16 -8.56 -10.60
CA VAL A 141 -11.07 -7.12 -10.80
C VAL A 141 -10.98 -6.71 -12.28
N LEU A 142 -10.52 -7.56 -13.19
CA LEU A 142 -10.52 -7.26 -14.62
C LEU A 142 -11.58 -8.01 -15.43
N GLY A 143 -12.27 -8.99 -14.83
CA GLY A 143 -13.27 -9.82 -15.50
C GLY A 143 -12.69 -10.74 -16.58
N LEU A 144 -11.47 -11.25 -16.39
CA LEU A 144 -10.74 -11.99 -17.42
C LEU A 144 -10.81 -13.50 -17.24
N GLU A 145 -11.06 -14.25 -18.30
CA GLU A 145 -10.91 -15.71 -18.33
C GLU A 145 -9.66 -16.03 -19.18
N GLY A 146 -8.64 -16.70 -18.60
CA GLY A 146 -7.40 -17.03 -19.33
C GLY A 146 -6.07 -16.76 -18.60
N LEU A 147 -6.10 -16.21 -17.38
CA LEU A 147 -4.90 -15.99 -16.55
C LEU A 147 -4.42 -17.25 -15.80
N ASP A 148 -5.05 -18.40 -16.04
CA ASP A 148 -4.82 -19.65 -15.31
C ASP A 148 -3.55 -20.38 -15.80
N ASN A 149 -3.16 -20.19 -17.06
CA ASN A 149 -1.91 -20.74 -17.60
C ASN A 149 -0.72 -19.79 -17.30
N PRO A 150 0.24 -20.17 -16.44
CA PRO A 150 1.38 -19.32 -16.09
C PRO A 150 2.34 -19.07 -17.25
N ASP A 151 2.38 -19.95 -18.24
CA ASP A 151 3.29 -19.86 -19.40
C ASP A 151 2.65 -19.14 -20.58
N ALA A 152 1.36 -18.75 -20.47
CA ALA A 152 0.70 -17.95 -21.49
C ALA A 152 1.44 -16.63 -21.70
N LEU A 153 1.67 -16.29 -22.97
CA LEU A 153 2.31 -15.03 -23.35
C LEU A 153 1.29 -13.90 -23.28
N ILE A 154 1.59 -12.89 -22.47
CA ILE A 154 0.94 -11.59 -22.49
C ILE A 154 1.52 -10.84 -23.68
N GLY A 155 0.82 -10.92 -24.82
CA GLY A 155 1.23 -10.33 -26.10
C GLY A 155 1.81 -11.37 -27.06
N GLY A 156 0.95 -11.91 -27.93
CA GLY A 156 1.32 -12.62 -29.14
C GLY A 156 0.58 -11.97 -30.30
N SER A 157 1.27 -11.10 -31.02
CA SER A 157 1.06 -10.83 -32.44
C SER A 157 2.30 -11.30 -33.15
#